data_AF-A0A2V8MRI7-F1
#
_entry.id   AF-A0A2V8MRI7-F1
#
_cell.length_a   1.000
_cell.length_b   1.000
_cell.length_c   1.000
_cell.angle_alpha   90.00
_cell.angle_beta   90.00
_cell.angle_gamma   90.00
#
_symmetry.space_group_name_H-M   'P 1'
#
loop_
_entity.id
_entity.type
_entity.pdbx_description
1 polymer ?
#
loop_
_entity_poly.entity_id
_entity_poly.type
_entity_poly.pdbx_seq_one_letter_code
_entity_poly.pdbx_strand_id
1 'polypeptide(L)'
;MRFAVAVLIVTLVGVSAFGQAPTLKIVTDDPNLPSDLYYGNVKVKPLRLRPGTTQVITIDDFDFFVQQQYIDFLSRMPDAPGFNFWNGGMSRDCGPTPAQGCIDVERINTSAAFFLSIEFKDTGYLVYRVYKSAFGNMVNAPVPLTRQQFLPDTKEIGLGVVVGQGNWQAQLETNKQAYTLEFVQRPAFTSAYATSLTPAQFVDQMFAHGGVTPTATDRTTAINEFAGAGDSSNVTARSKALRDVAENTILASQEFNNAFVLMQYYGYLHRNPYDPPEQTLDYQGYNFWLGKLNQFGGNYITAEMVKAFIQSTEYKTRF
;
A
#
# COMPACT_ATOMS: atom_id res chain seq x y z
N MET A 1 36.66 49.72 -55.38
CA MET A 1 36.70 49.42 -53.93
C MET A 1 35.55 50.16 -53.25
N ARG A 2 34.85 49.47 -52.33
CA ARG A 2 33.85 49.95 -51.35
C ARG A 2 32.40 49.97 -51.86
N PHE A 3 31.67 48.87 -51.72
CA PHE A 3 31.00 48.27 -50.53
C PHE A 3 29.56 48.78 -50.38
N ALA A 4 28.62 47.87 -50.69
CA ALA A 4 27.19 47.98 -50.45
C ALA A 4 26.90 47.89 -48.94
N VAL A 5 25.91 48.68 -48.47
CA VAL A 5 25.28 48.48 -47.17
C VAL A 5 23.82 48.12 -47.44
N ALA A 6 23.52 46.83 -47.34
CA ALA A 6 22.16 46.33 -47.29
C ALA A 6 21.66 46.44 -45.84
N VAL A 7 20.59 47.20 -45.64
CA VAL A 7 19.92 47.30 -44.34
C VAL A 7 18.96 46.11 -44.23
N LEU A 8 19.31 45.15 -43.37
CA LEU A 8 18.46 44.02 -42.99
C LEU A 8 17.56 44.46 -41.84
N ILE A 9 16.28 44.70 -42.11
CA ILE A 9 15.27 44.88 -41.06
C ILE A 9 14.79 43.49 -40.64
N VAL A 10 15.27 43.00 -39.50
CA VAL A 10 14.74 41.79 -38.86
C VAL A 10 13.51 42.20 -38.05
N THR A 11 12.32 41.98 -38.58
CA THR A 11 11.09 42.00 -37.79
C THR A 11 11.02 40.74 -36.92
N LEU A 12 11.37 40.86 -35.65
CA LEU A 12 11.05 39.84 -34.64
C LEU A 12 9.53 39.83 -34.42
N VAL A 13 8.84 38.86 -35.00
CA VAL A 13 7.48 38.51 -34.58
C VAL A 13 7.62 37.69 -33.31
N GLY A 14 7.54 38.36 -32.15
CA GLY A 14 7.39 37.70 -30.87
C GLY A 14 6.01 37.05 -30.81
N VAL A 15 5.92 35.74 -31.04
CA VAL A 15 4.74 34.95 -30.68
C VAL A 15 4.76 34.81 -29.16
N SER A 16 4.13 35.73 -28.45
CA SER A 16 3.75 35.50 -27.06
C SER A 16 2.62 34.48 -27.05
N ALA A 17 2.96 33.20 -26.92
CA ALA A 17 2.00 32.20 -26.49
C ALA A 17 1.59 32.56 -25.06
N PHE A 18 0.48 33.26 -24.89
CA PHE A 18 -0.14 33.42 -23.58
C PHE A 18 -0.55 32.02 -23.12
N GLY A 19 0.28 31.40 -22.26
CA GLY A 19 -0.09 30.17 -21.59
C GLY A 19 -1.43 30.38 -20.90
N GLN A 20 -2.39 29.49 -21.16
CA GLN A 20 -3.70 29.52 -20.51
C GLN A 20 -3.50 29.65 -19.00
N ALA A 21 -4.23 30.56 -18.36
CA ALA A 21 -4.18 30.71 -16.91
C ALA A 21 -4.46 29.35 -16.25
N PRO A 22 -3.70 28.96 -15.21
CA PRO A 22 -3.90 27.67 -14.57
C PRO A 22 -5.35 27.57 -14.09
N THR A 23 -6.02 26.48 -14.44
CA THR A 23 -7.39 26.22 -14.01
C THR A 23 -7.39 25.32 -12.79
N LEU A 24 -8.37 25.49 -11.92
CA LEU A 24 -8.65 24.51 -10.89
C LEU A 24 -9.17 23.22 -11.54
N LYS A 25 -8.59 22.08 -11.16
CA LYS A 25 -8.95 20.74 -11.63
C LYS A 25 -9.16 19.84 -10.42
N ILE A 26 -10.27 19.12 -10.40
CA ILE A 26 -10.52 18.04 -9.46
C ILE A 26 -10.12 16.73 -10.15
N VAL A 27 -9.31 15.92 -9.47
CA VAL A 27 -8.86 14.60 -9.94
C VAL A 27 -9.39 13.56 -8.96
N THR A 28 -10.20 12.64 -9.46
CA THR A 28 -10.84 11.60 -8.67
C THR A 28 -10.35 10.24 -9.19
N ASP A 29 -9.44 9.62 -8.45
CA ASP A 29 -8.94 8.28 -8.79
C ASP A 29 -9.93 7.19 -8.38
N ASP A 30 -10.66 7.41 -7.29
CA ASP A 30 -11.73 6.55 -6.82
C ASP A 30 -12.96 7.41 -6.48
N PRO A 31 -14.13 7.17 -7.10
CA PRO A 31 -15.34 7.94 -6.82
C PRO A 31 -15.83 7.84 -5.37
N ASN A 32 -15.37 6.83 -4.62
CA ASN A 32 -15.71 6.63 -3.22
C ASN A 32 -14.68 7.23 -2.24
N LEU A 33 -13.60 7.83 -2.74
CA LEU A 33 -12.56 8.46 -1.93
C LEU A 33 -12.47 9.97 -2.19
N PRO A 34 -11.86 10.74 -1.26
CA PRO A 34 -11.64 12.16 -1.47
C PRO A 34 -10.85 12.42 -2.75
N SER A 35 -11.29 13.41 -3.51
CA SER A 35 -10.62 13.83 -4.74
C SER A 35 -9.47 14.78 -4.44
N ASP A 36 -8.43 14.70 -5.26
CA ASP A 36 -7.33 15.65 -5.24
C ASP A 36 -7.72 16.94 -5.97
N LEU A 37 -7.27 18.06 -5.44
CA LEU A 37 -7.47 19.37 -6.06
C LEU A 37 -6.13 19.86 -6.64
N TYR A 38 -6.16 20.36 -7.86
CA TYR A 38 -5.01 20.88 -8.57
C TYR A 38 -5.28 22.29 -9.07
N TYR A 39 -4.25 23.14 -9.08
CA TYR A 39 -4.22 24.42 -9.77
C TYR A 39 -3.15 24.34 -10.87
N GLY A 40 -3.59 24.18 -12.12
CA GLY A 40 -2.71 23.71 -13.19
C GLY A 40 -2.17 22.31 -12.87
N ASN A 41 -0.84 22.17 -12.80
CA ASN A 41 -0.17 20.91 -12.44
C ASN A 41 0.23 20.84 -10.95
N VAL A 42 -0.11 21.85 -10.16
CA VAL A 42 0.25 21.91 -8.74
C VAL A 42 -0.89 21.32 -7.91
N LYS A 43 -0.61 20.23 -7.19
CA LYS A 43 -1.55 19.69 -6.19
C LYS A 43 -1.70 20.72 -5.08
N VAL A 44 -2.93 21.14 -4.81
CA VAL A 44 -3.25 22.09 -3.74
C VAL A 44 -3.84 21.35 -2.56
N LYS A 45 -3.54 21.83 -1.35
CA LYS A 45 -4.13 21.30 -0.14
C LYS A 45 -5.46 22.02 0.13
N PRO A 46 -6.59 21.32 0.12
CA PRO A 46 -7.85 21.97 0.43
C PRO A 46 -7.86 22.38 1.91
N LEU A 47 -8.20 23.65 2.16
CA LEU A 47 -8.54 24.11 3.50
C LEU A 47 -9.80 23.36 3.95
N ARG A 48 -9.69 22.59 5.03
CA ARG A 48 -10.81 21.86 5.62
C ARG A 48 -11.32 22.63 6.83
N LEU A 49 -12.60 22.97 6.83
CA LEU A 49 -13.26 23.65 7.95
C LEU A 49 -14.31 22.72 8.57
N ARG A 50 -14.47 22.81 9.88
CA ARG A 50 -15.57 22.16 10.60
C ARG A 50 -16.91 22.68 10.03
N PRO A 51 -17.90 21.81 9.78
CA PRO A 51 -19.18 22.23 9.24
C PRO A 51 -19.83 23.34 10.07
N GLY A 52 -20.16 24.46 9.43
CA GLY A 52 -20.81 25.61 10.08
C GLY A 52 -19.90 26.47 10.95
N THR A 53 -18.57 26.27 10.93
CA THR A 53 -17.62 27.10 11.69
C THR A 53 -16.42 27.51 10.85
N THR A 54 -15.56 28.38 11.41
CA THR A 54 -14.27 28.76 10.83
C THR A 54 -13.11 27.95 11.40
N GLN A 55 -13.39 26.92 12.21
CA GLN A 55 -12.35 26.08 12.81
C GLN A 55 -11.75 25.18 11.74
N VAL A 56 -10.42 25.26 11.58
CA VAL A 56 -9.66 24.42 10.65
C VAL A 56 -9.58 23.00 11.19
N ILE A 57 -9.78 22.02 10.32
CA ILE A 57 -9.53 20.59 10.60
C ILE A 57 -8.09 20.28 10.23
N THR A 58 -7.36 19.68 11.15
CA THR A 58 -5.96 19.27 11.00
C THR A 58 -5.81 17.78 11.22
N ILE A 59 -4.68 17.20 10.81
CA ILE A 59 -4.40 15.77 11.04
C ILE A 59 -4.29 15.39 12.53
N ASP A 60 -4.20 16.38 13.41
CA ASP A 60 -4.18 16.18 14.86
C ASP A 60 -5.59 16.02 15.46
N ASP A 61 -6.63 16.38 14.72
CA ASP A 61 -8.01 16.07 15.08
C ASP A 61 -8.29 14.55 14.93
N PHE A 62 -8.83 13.92 15.96
CA PHE A 62 -9.06 12.46 15.99
C PHE A 62 -9.93 11.96 14.85
N ASP A 63 -11.02 12.65 14.58
CA ASP A 63 -11.99 12.24 13.58
C ASP A 63 -11.39 12.29 12.17
N PHE A 64 -10.60 13.32 11.87
CA PHE A 64 -9.87 13.40 10.62
C PHE A 64 -8.70 12.40 10.56
N PHE A 65 -7.97 12.20 11.66
CA PHE A 65 -6.92 11.18 11.74
C PHE A 65 -7.43 9.77 11.46
N VAL A 66 -8.55 9.36 12.05
CA VAL A 66 -9.22 8.07 11.80
C VAL A 66 -9.61 7.97 10.34
N GLN A 67 -10.25 9.00 9.78
CA GLN A 67 -10.63 9.01 8.36
C GLN A 67 -9.42 8.77 7.45
N GLN A 68 -8.28 9.40 7.75
CA GLN A 68 -7.06 9.17 6.97
C GLN A 68 -6.53 7.74 7.11
N GLN A 69 -6.62 7.10 8.29
CA GLN A 69 -6.19 5.70 8.43
C GLN A 69 -7.04 4.75 7.57
N TYR A 70 -8.35 4.97 7.49
CA TYR A 70 -9.23 4.20 6.61
C TYR A 70 -8.88 4.38 5.13
N ILE A 71 -8.62 5.62 4.69
CA ILE A 71 -8.27 5.91 3.30
C ILE A 71 -6.91 5.32 2.96
N ASP A 72 -5.90 5.57 3.79
CA ASP A 72 -4.51 5.20 3.51
C ASP A 72 -4.25 3.70 3.56
N PHE A 73 -4.97 2.96 4.41
CA PHE A 73 -4.74 1.53 4.60
C PHE A 73 -5.83 0.64 4.03
N LEU A 74 -7.08 1.07 4.05
CA LEU A 74 -8.22 0.26 3.62
C LEU A 74 -8.83 0.73 2.30
N SER A 75 -8.33 1.83 1.72
CA SER A 75 -8.83 2.40 0.46
C SER A 75 -10.35 2.61 0.45
N ARG A 76 -10.93 2.96 1.61
CA ARG A 76 -12.36 3.24 1.76
C ARG A 76 -12.62 4.32 2.80
N MET A 77 -13.80 4.90 2.77
CA MET A 77 -14.30 5.72 3.87
C MET A 77 -14.69 4.83 5.07
N PRO A 78 -14.61 5.35 6.30
CA PRO A 78 -15.03 4.60 7.47
C PRO A 78 -16.53 4.35 7.45
N ASP A 79 -16.95 3.16 7.84
CA ASP A 79 -18.33 2.88 8.20
C ASP A 79 -18.67 3.54 9.55
N ALA A 80 -19.93 3.91 9.75
CA ALA A 80 -20.33 4.65 10.96
C ALA A 80 -19.98 3.93 12.28
N PRO A 81 -20.21 2.61 12.43
CA PRO A 81 -19.79 1.88 13.63
C PRO A 81 -18.26 1.93 13.86
N GLY A 82 -17.46 1.64 12.83
CA GLY A 82 -16.00 1.67 12.92
C GLY A 82 -15.46 3.06 13.24
N PHE A 83 -15.98 4.10 12.56
CA PHE A 83 -15.61 5.49 12.83
C PHE A 83 -15.82 5.88 14.29
N ASN A 84 -17.02 5.58 14.81
CA ASN A 84 -17.39 5.89 16.20
C ASN A 84 -16.54 5.11 17.19
N PHE A 85 -16.22 3.85 16.89
CA PHE A 85 -15.36 3.02 17.73
C PHE A 85 -13.95 3.64 17.87
N TRP A 86 -13.29 3.95 16.76
CA TRP A 86 -11.91 4.48 16.79
C TRP A 86 -11.84 5.90 17.36
N ASN A 87 -12.74 6.78 16.93
CA ASN A 87 -12.79 8.16 17.42
C ASN A 87 -13.14 8.22 18.91
N GLY A 88 -14.12 7.41 19.33
CA GLY A 88 -14.53 7.30 20.73
C GLY A 88 -13.48 6.62 21.60
N GLY A 89 -12.76 5.62 21.07
CA GLY A 89 -11.68 4.92 21.76
C GLY A 89 -10.57 5.86 22.22
N MET A 90 -10.01 6.63 21.29
CA MET A 90 -8.93 7.59 21.60
C MET A 90 -9.33 8.64 22.64
N SER A 91 -10.60 9.06 22.66
CA SER A 91 -11.10 10.01 23.65
C SER A 91 -11.38 9.36 25.01
N ARG A 92 -11.92 8.13 25.01
CA ARG A 92 -12.28 7.39 26.23
C ARG A 92 -11.04 6.96 27.00
N ASP A 93 -10.04 6.44 26.31
CA ASP A 93 -8.90 5.75 26.94
C ASP A 93 -7.94 6.72 27.64
N CYS A 94 -7.97 8.00 27.27
CA CYS A 94 -7.19 9.05 27.92
C CYS A 94 -7.94 9.89 28.98
N GLY A 95 -9.22 9.58 29.24
CA GLY A 95 -10.05 10.31 30.21
C GLY A 95 -10.47 11.72 29.77
N PRO A 96 -11.23 12.45 30.60
CA PRO A 96 -11.89 13.70 30.21
C PRO A 96 -10.96 14.91 30.04
N THR A 97 -9.75 14.86 30.61
CA THR A 97 -8.70 15.88 30.47
C THR A 97 -7.40 15.20 30.06
N PRO A 98 -7.29 14.76 28.80
CA PRO A 98 -6.23 13.87 28.37
C PRO A 98 -4.88 14.60 28.35
N ALA A 99 -3.86 14.00 28.96
CA ALA A 99 -2.48 14.45 28.80
C ALA A 99 -1.98 14.15 27.38
N GLN A 100 -1.19 15.05 26.78
CA GLN A 100 -0.70 14.90 25.40
C GLN A 100 0.02 13.55 25.17
N GLY A 101 0.79 13.07 26.15
CA GLY A 101 1.48 11.79 26.03
C GLY A 101 0.54 10.59 25.89
N CYS A 102 -0.66 10.64 26.48
CA CYS A 102 -1.67 9.59 26.27
C CYS A 102 -2.22 9.64 24.85
N ILE A 103 -2.56 10.85 24.38
CA ILE A 103 -3.09 11.06 23.03
C ILE A 103 -2.11 10.54 21.97
N ASP A 104 -0.82 10.81 22.14
CA ASP A 104 0.20 10.35 21.21
C ASP A 104 0.26 8.82 21.14
N VAL A 105 0.18 8.14 22.29
CA VAL A 105 0.15 6.67 22.35
C VAL A 105 -1.12 6.10 21.74
N GLU A 106 -2.28 6.70 21.99
CA GLU A 106 -3.55 6.24 21.43
C GLU A 106 -3.60 6.41 19.91
N ARG A 107 -3.03 7.48 19.36
CA ARG A 107 -2.88 7.63 17.90
C ARG A 107 -1.98 6.55 17.33
N ILE A 108 -0.86 6.26 17.98
CA ILE A 108 0.06 5.19 17.56
C ILE A 108 -0.67 3.83 17.54
N ASN A 109 -1.37 3.49 18.62
CA ASN A 109 -2.09 2.23 18.77
C ASN A 109 -3.24 2.11 17.78
N THR A 110 -4.05 3.17 17.63
CA THR A 110 -5.15 3.23 16.67
C THR A 110 -4.63 2.98 15.26
N SER A 111 -3.57 3.69 14.85
CA SER A 111 -2.96 3.52 13.54
C SER A 111 -2.41 2.11 13.33
N ALA A 112 -1.67 1.58 14.32
CA ALA A 112 -1.12 0.23 14.27
C ALA A 112 -2.22 -0.84 14.12
N ALA A 113 -3.39 -0.62 14.75
CA ALA A 113 -4.50 -1.55 14.69
C ALA A 113 -5.07 -1.73 13.27
N PHE A 114 -4.96 -0.75 12.37
CA PHE A 114 -5.35 -0.92 10.97
C PHE A 114 -4.47 -1.97 10.27
N PHE A 115 -3.15 -1.91 10.46
CA PHE A 115 -2.23 -2.93 9.93
C PHE A 115 -2.48 -4.32 10.54
N LEU A 116 -2.95 -4.37 11.78
CA LEU A 116 -3.24 -5.61 12.50
C LEU A 116 -4.65 -6.14 12.25
N SER A 117 -5.50 -5.37 11.57
CA SER A 117 -6.87 -5.75 11.25
C SER A 117 -6.91 -6.95 10.31
N ILE A 118 -7.99 -7.72 10.39
CA ILE A 118 -8.28 -8.80 9.42
C ILE A 118 -8.26 -8.22 8.00
N GLU A 119 -8.93 -7.08 7.82
CA GLU A 119 -9.07 -6.44 6.51
C GLU A 119 -7.71 -6.17 5.87
N PHE A 120 -6.76 -5.58 6.59
CA PHE A 120 -5.42 -5.30 6.04
C PHE A 120 -4.55 -6.56 5.90
N LYS A 121 -4.65 -7.50 6.84
CA LYS A 121 -3.91 -8.78 6.79
C LYS A 121 -4.28 -9.64 5.60
N ASP A 122 -5.56 -9.61 5.24
CA ASP A 122 -6.13 -10.39 4.15
C ASP A 122 -6.21 -9.64 2.81
N THR A 123 -5.84 -8.35 2.78
CA THR A 123 -5.73 -7.56 1.55
C THR A 123 -4.27 -7.16 1.31
N GLY A 124 -3.78 -6.08 1.92
CA GLY A 124 -2.46 -5.51 1.67
C GLY A 124 -1.32 -6.50 1.96
N TYR A 125 -1.33 -7.18 3.10
CA TYR A 125 -0.28 -8.18 3.36
C TYR A 125 -0.39 -9.40 2.47
N LEU A 126 -1.58 -9.76 1.99
CA LEU A 126 -1.73 -10.82 1.02
C LEU A 126 -1.14 -10.44 -0.34
N VAL A 127 -1.40 -9.22 -0.84
CA VAL A 127 -0.77 -8.71 -2.08
C VAL A 127 0.74 -8.78 -1.97
N TYR A 128 1.30 -8.26 -0.88
CA TYR A 128 2.73 -8.35 -0.61
C TYR A 128 3.24 -9.80 -0.71
N ARG A 129 2.57 -10.76 -0.04
CA ARG A 129 3.02 -12.15 -0.03
C ARG A 129 2.86 -12.83 -1.38
N VAL A 130 1.84 -12.48 -2.17
CA VAL A 130 1.68 -12.97 -3.55
C VAL A 130 2.87 -12.57 -4.42
N TYR A 131 3.31 -11.31 -4.36
CA TYR A 131 4.52 -10.88 -5.06
C TYR A 131 5.78 -11.56 -4.52
N LYS A 132 5.88 -11.73 -3.19
CA LYS A 132 7.03 -12.40 -2.56
C LYS A 132 7.12 -13.86 -2.99
N SER A 133 6.02 -14.60 -2.99
CA SER A 133 5.96 -15.99 -3.45
C SER A 133 6.24 -16.11 -4.95
N ALA A 134 5.76 -15.17 -5.76
CA ALA A 134 5.91 -15.22 -7.22
C ALA A 134 7.32 -14.83 -7.70
N PHE A 135 8.00 -13.91 -7.02
CA PHE A 135 9.20 -13.27 -7.56
C PHE A 135 10.37 -13.15 -6.57
N GLY A 136 10.15 -13.44 -5.29
CA GLY A 136 11.19 -13.38 -4.27
C GLY A 136 11.57 -11.95 -3.87
N ASN A 137 12.84 -11.77 -3.49
CA ASN A 137 13.40 -10.48 -3.09
C ASN A 137 13.99 -9.72 -4.29
N MET A 138 14.14 -8.41 -4.12
CA MET A 138 15.02 -7.61 -4.99
C MET A 138 16.31 -7.25 -4.26
N VAL A 139 17.30 -6.75 -5.01
CA VAL A 139 18.50 -6.17 -4.40
C VAL A 139 18.10 -5.04 -3.44
N ASN A 140 18.44 -5.21 -2.16
CA ASN A 140 18.17 -4.25 -1.06
C ASN A 140 16.69 -3.96 -0.76
N ALA A 141 15.74 -4.69 -1.36
CA ALA A 141 14.31 -4.51 -1.17
C ALA A 141 13.61 -5.83 -0.85
N PRO A 142 12.54 -5.81 -0.05
CA PRO A 142 11.92 -7.04 0.44
C PRO A 142 11.15 -7.80 -0.65
N VAL A 143 10.65 -7.14 -1.69
CA VAL A 143 9.80 -7.72 -2.74
C VAL A 143 9.75 -6.79 -3.97
N PRO A 144 9.63 -7.31 -5.22
CA PRO A 144 9.40 -6.51 -6.44
C PRO A 144 7.97 -6.01 -6.57
N LEU A 145 7.59 -5.18 -5.61
CA LEU A 145 6.31 -4.51 -5.53
C LEU A 145 6.56 -3.02 -5.40
N THR A 146 5.94 -2.23 -6.27
CA THR A 146 5.86 -0.78 -6.12
C THR A 146 4.50 -0.39 -5.55
N ARG A 147 4.40 0.81 -4.96
CA ARG A 147 3.12 1.35 -4.47
C ARG A 147 2.07 1.39 -5.57
N GLN A 148 2.46 1.77 -6.79
CA GLN A 148 1.56 1.86 -7.94
C GLN A 148 0.94 0.50 -8.30
N GLN A 149 1.68 -0.59 -8.11
CA GLN A 149 1.17 -1.95 -8.31
C GLN A 149 0.37 -2.43 -7.09
N PHE A 150 0.81 -2.08 -5.89
CA PHE A 150 0.17 -2.50 -4.64
C PHE A 150 -1.28 -2.02 -4.48
N LEU A 151 -1.55 -0.75 -4.80
CA LEU A 151 -2.86 -0.14 -4.57
C LEU A 151 -4.01 -0.80 -5.35
N PRO A 152 -3.94 -0.96 -6.69
CA PRO A 152 -5.03 -1.59 -7.44
C PRO A 152 -5.27 -3.03 -6.99
N ASP A 153 -4.22 -3.80 -6.71
CA ASP A 153 -4.33 -5.19 -6.25
C ASP A 153 -4.99 -5.29 -4.87
N THR A 154 -4.62 -4.39 -3.94
CA THR A 154 -5.24 -4.34 -2.60
C THR A 154 -6.72 -3.95 -2.70
N LYS A 155 -7.05 -3.02 -3.59
CA LYS A 155 -8.43 -2.58 -3.84
C LYS A 155 -9.28 -3.68 -4.46
N GLU A 156 -8.72 -4.48 -5.37
CA GLU A 156 -9.42 -5.63 -5.95
C GLU A 156 -9.82 -6.63 -4.86
N ILE A 157 -8.90 -6.99 -3.97
CA ILE A 157 -9.18 -7.93 -2.88
C ILE A 157 -10.19 -7.32 -1.88
N GLY A 158 -10.05 -6.03 -1.55
CA GLY A 158 -10.90 -5.33 -0.59
C GLY A 158 -12.28 -4.90 -1.12
N LEU A 159 -12.57 -5.10 -2.41
CA LEU A 159 -13.76 -4.55 -3.05
C LEU A 159 -15.06 -5.03 -2.37
N GLY A 160 -15.81 -4.10 -1.80
CA GLY A 160 -17.08 -4.40 -1.12
C GLY A 160 -16.94 -5.14 0.22
N VAL A 161 -15.72 -5.24 0.76
CA VAL A 161 -15.46 -5.92 2.03
C VAL A 161 -15.48 -4.91 3.18
N VAL A 162 -16.37 -5.13 4.14
CA VAL A 162 -16.30 -4.49 5.47
C VAL A 162 -16.42 -5.60 6.50
N VAL A 163 -15.34 -5.84 7.25
CA VAL A 163 -15.28 -6.95 8.21
C VAL A 163 -16.40 -6.80 9.25
N GLY A 164 -17.15 -7.88 9.45
CA GLY A 164 -18.28 -7.93 10.39
C GLY A 164 -19.62 -7.50 9.81
N GLN A 165 -19.69 -7.10 8.53
CA GLN A 165 -20.94 -6.71 7.87
C GLN A 165 -21.33 -7.70 6.77
N GLY A 166 -22.63 -8.02 6.69
CA GLY A 166 -23.17 -8.87 5.62
C GLY A 166 -22.46 -10.23 5.50
N ASN A 167 -22.17 -10.64 4.27
CA ASN A 167 -21.46 -11.88 3.91
C ASN A 167 -19.97 -11.65 3.61
N TRP A 168 -19.32 -10.71 4.31
CA TRP A 168 -17.97 -10.22 4.00
C TRP A 168 -16.92 -11.33 3.83
N GLN A 169 -16.98 -12.45 4.58
CA GLN A 169 -16.02 -13.55 4.41
C GLN A 169 -16.10 -14.17 3.02
N ALA A 170 -17.32 -14.43 2.53
CA ALA A 170 -17.54 -15.02 1.22
C ALA A 170 -17.16 -14.05 0.09
N GLN A 171 -17.45 -12.75 0.28
CA GLN A 171 -17.03 -11.70 -0.66
C GLN A 171 -15.50 -11.62 -0.73
N LEU A 172 -14.82 -11.57 0.42
CA LEU A 172 -13.37 -11.52 0.51
C LEU A 172 -12.74 -12.74 -0.17
N GLU A 173 -13.22 -13.94 0.12
CA GLU A 173 -12.72 -15.17 -0.51
C GLU A 173 -12.92 -15.15 -2.04
N THR A 174 -14.08 -14.69 -2.50
CA THR A 174 -14.36 -14.52 -3.94
C THR A 174 -13.38 -13.55 -4.59
N ASN A 175 -13.12 -12.40 -3.95
CA ASN A 175 -12.18 -11.41 -4.47
C ASN A 175 -10.75 -11.95 -4.50
N LYS A 176 -10.31 -12.66 -3.46
CA LYS A 176 -8.97 -13.26 -3.40
C LYS A 176 -8.75 -14.28 -4.53
N GLN A 177 -9.77 -15.10 -4.83
CA GLN A 177 -9.73 -16.06 -5.94
C GLN A 177 -9.67 -15.38 -7.31
N ALA A 178 -10.47 -14.32 -7.51
CA ALA A 178 -10.47 -13.55 -8.75
C ALA A 178 -9.10 -12.88 -8.98
N TYR A 179 -8.57 -12.22 -7.95
CA TYR A 179 -7.26 -11.57 -7.97
C TYR A 179 -6.14 -12.54 -8.34
N THR A 180 -6.01 -13.69 -7.66
CA THR A 180 -4.90 -14.59 -8.01
C THR A 180 -5.09 -15.32 -9.32
N LEU A 181 -6.32 -15.53 -9.78
CA LEU A 181 -6.59 -16.06 -11.11
C LEU A 181 -6.12 -15.07 -12.19
N GLU A 182 -6.36 -13.78 -12.03
CA GLU A 182 -5.82 -12.73 -12.91
C GLU A 182 -4.30 -12.65 -12.79
N PHE A 183 -3.78 -12.63 -11.57
CA PHE A 183 -2.35 -12.47 -11.29
C PHE A 183 -1.47 -13.51 -11.99
N VAL A 184 -1.86 -14.80 -11.97
CA VAL A 184 -1.06 -15.87 -12.61
C VAL A 184 -1.08 -15.83 -14.14
N GLN A 185 -1.96 -15.00 -14.73
CA GLN A 185 -2.02 -14.76 -16.17
C GLN A 185 -1.22 -13.52 -16.59
N ARG A 186 -0.75 -12.70 -15.64
CA ARG A 186 0.05 -11.51 -15.94
C ARG A 186 1.34 -11.90 -16.67
N PRO A 187 1.80 -11.10 -17.67
CA PRO A 187 3.01 -11.41 -18.43
C PRO A 187 4.26 -11.66 -17.58
N ALA A 188 4.41 -10.94 -16.47
CA ALA A 188 5.52 -11.16 -15.54
C ALA A 188 5.48 -12.55 -14.91
N PHE A 189 4.30 -13.03 -14.51
CA PHE A 189 4.14 -14.36 -13.92
C PHE A 189 4.34 -15.46 -14.96
N THR A 190 3.71 -15.34 -16.13
CA THR A 190 3.85 -16.35 -17.20
C THR A 190 5.28 -16.45 -17.73
N SER A 191 6.05 -15.34 -17.69
CA SER A 191 7.47 -15.33 -18.04
C SER A 191 8.35 -15.98 -16.97
N ALA A 192 7.98 -15.86 -15.69
CA ALA A 192 8.71 -16.46 -14.57
C ALA A 192 8.43 -17.97 -14.42
N TYR A 193 7.26 -18.45 -14.87
CA TYR A 193 6.80 -19.82 -14.67
C TYR A 193 6.37 -20.50 -15.98
N ALA A 194 7.27 -21.25 -16.60
CA ALA A 194 6.98 -22.04 -17.80
C ALA A 194 5.86 -23.07 -17.54
N THR A 195 4.94 -23.25 -18.49
CA THR A 195 3.83 -24.23 -18.37
C THR A 195 4.31 -25.68 -18.33
N SER A 196 5.49 -25.95 -18.87
CA SER A 196 6.14 -27.27 -18.86
C SER A 196 6.71 -27.70 -17.51
N LEU A 197 6.72 -26.83 -16.49
CA LEU A 197 7.13 -27.21 -15.14
C LEU A 197 6.16 -28.26 -14.60
N THR A 198 6.69 -29.29 -13.92
CA THR A 198 5.84 -30.18 -13.12
C THR A 198 5.19 -29.40 -11.97
N PRO A 199 4.04 -29.83 -11.44
CA PRO A 199 3.42 -29.20 -10.26
C PRO A 199 4.38 -29.04 -9.07
N ALA A 200 5.23 -30.04 -8.82
CA ALA A 200 6.24 -30.00 -7.76
C ALA A 200 7.27 -28.88 -8.00
N GLN A 201 7.82 -28.78 -9.20
CA GLN A 201 8.79 -27.72 -9.54
C GLN A 201 8.18 -26.33 -9.44
N PHE A 202 6.94 -26.17 -9.91
CA PHE A 202 6.19 -24.91 -9.83
C PHE A 202 5.99 -24.46 -8.37
N VAL A 203 5.53 -25.36 -7.50
CA VAL A 203 5.31 -25.11 -6.07
C VAL A 203 6.62 -24.84 -5.34
N ASP A 204 7.65 -25.66 -5.57
CA ASP A 204 8.95 -25.54 -4.91
C ASP A 204 9.64 -24.21 -5.26
N GLN A 205 9.50 -23.74 -6.51
CA GLN A 205 10.03 -22.45 -6.91
C GLN A 205 9.37 -21.29 -6.14
N MET A 206 8.05 -21.33 -5.93
CA MET A 206 7.34 -20.30 -5.16
C MET A 206 7.76 -20.31 -3.67
N PHE A 207 7.90 -21.49 -3.05
CA PHE A 207 8.41 -21.58 -1.69
C PHE A 207 9.86 -21.11 -1.58
N ALA A 208 10.70 -21.42 -2.57
CA ALA A 208 12.08 -20.94 -2.63
C ALA A 208 12.15 -19.41 -2.74
N HIS A 209 11.28 -18.77 -3.53
CA HIS A 209 11.15 -17.31 -3.58
C HIS A 209 10.68 -16.72 -2.25
N GLY A 210 9.76 -17.39 -1.56
CA GLY A 210 9.37 -17.03 -0.20
C GLY A 210 10.48 -17.18 0.84
N GLY A 211 11.56 -17.91 0.53
CA GLY A 211 12.60 -18.25 1.49
C GLY A 211 12.10 -19.18 2.60
N VAL A 212 11.04 -19.95 2.32
CA VAL A 212 10.35 -20.80 3.30
C VAL A 212 10.57 -22.26 2.95
N THR A 213 10.93 -23.06 3.96
CA THR A 213 10.83 -24.52 3.87
C THR A 213 9.43 -24.93 4.34
N PRO A 214 8.52 -25.34 3.44
CA PRO A 214 7.17 -25.73 3.81
C PRO A 214 7.15 -27.05 4.59
N THR A 215 6.06 -27.28 5.33
CA THR A 215 5.79 -28.64 5.85
C THR A 215 5.47 -29.58 4.68
N ALA A 216 5.63 -30.90 4.90
CA ALA A 216 5.26 -31.88 3.89
C ALA A 216 3.78 -31.79 3.50
N THR A 217 2.90 -31.46 4.46
CA THR A 217 1.47 -31.27 4.25
C THR A 217 1.18 -30.04 3.39
N ASP A 218 1.77 -28.89 3.70
CA ASP A 218 1.54 -27.65 2.95
C ASP A 218 2.01 -27.81 1.50
N ARG A 219 3.21 -28.37 1.32
CA ARG A 219 3.77 -28.63 -0.01
C ARG A 219 2.87 -29.58 -0.81
N THR A 220 2.39 -30.65 -0.19
CA THR A 220 1.51 -31.63 -0.86
C THR A 220 0.16 -31.02 -1.21
N THR A 221 -0.39 -30.15 -0.37
CA THR A 221 -1.65 -29.43 -0.64
C THR A 221 -1.54 -28.59 -1.91
N ALA A 222 -0.52 -27.73 -2.00
CA ALA A 222 -0.31 -26.90 -3.19
C ALA A 222 -0.05 -27.71 -4.47
N ILE A 223 0.61 -28.87 -4.37
CA ILE A 223 0.83 -29.77 -5.52
C ILE A 223 -0.49 -30.43 -5.96
N ASN A 224 -1.34 -30.80 -5.00
CA ASN A 224 -2.60 -31.48 -5.26
C ASN A 224 -3.63 -30.60 -5.99
N GLU A 225 -3.45 -29.28 -6.01
CA GLU A 225 -4.26 -28.37 -6.83
C GLU A 225 -4.24 -28.72 -8.33
N PHE A 226 -3.17 -29.40 -8.79
CA PHE A 226 -3.02 -29.86 -10.16
C PHE A 226 -3.65 -31.24 -10.44
N ALA A 227 -4.26 -31.88 -9.44
CA ALA A 227 -4.96 -33.16 -9.57
C ALA A 227 -4.18 -34.27 -10.30
N GLY A 228 -2.87 -34.33 -10.09
CA GLY A 228 -1.98 -35.34 -10.70
C GLY A 228 -1.56 -35.03 -12.15
N ALA A 229 -1.78 -33.81 -12.65
CA ALA A 229 -1.27 -33.39 -13.95
C ALA A 229 0.26 -33.48 -14.04
N GLY A 230 0.77 -33.78 -15.23
CA GLY A 230 2.22 -33.88 -15.48
C GLY A 230 2.92 -32.53 -15.64
N ASP A 231 2.16 -31.46 -15.85
CA ASP A 231 2.65 -30.10 -16.05
C ASP A 231 1.82 -29.09 -15.25
N SER A 232 2.18 -27.81 -15.36
CA SER A 232 1.53 -26.71 -14.64
C SER A 232 0.66 -25.85 -15.55
N SER A 233 0.24 -26.32 -16.72
CA SER A 233 -0.50 -25.51 -17.70
C SER A 233 -1.90 -25.06 -17.24
N ASN A 234 -2.49 -25.74 -16.26
CA ASN A 234 -3.80 -25.40 -15.70
C ASN A 234 -3.75 -24.09 -14.90
N VAL A 235 -4.33 -23.03 -15.45
CA VAL A 235 -4.34 -21.67 -14.86
C VAL A 235 -5.04 -21.63 -13.50
N THR A 236 -6.16 -22.34 -13.34
CA THR A 236 -6.88 -22.41 -12.06
C THR A 236 -6.07 -23.13 -10.99
N ALA A 237 -5.34 -24.19 -11.35
CA ALA A 237 -4.46 -24.88 -10.41
C ALA A 237 -3.27 -23.99 -10.00
N ARG A 238 -2.70 -23.22 -10.95
CA ARG A 238 -1.65 -22.22 -10.65
C ARG A 238 -2.12 -21.19 -9.65
N SER A 239 -3.32 -20.63 -9.84
CA SER A 239 -3.83 -19.57 -8.96
C SER A 239 -4.07 -20.08 -7.54
N LYS A 240 -4.58 -21.30 -7.38
CA LYS A 240 -4.78 -21.92 -6.07
C LYS A 240 -3.46 -22.29 -5.40
N ALA A 241 -2.53 -22.91 -6.12
CA ALA A 241 -1.20 -23.21 -5.59
C ALA A 241 -0.45 -21.94 -5.16
N LEU A 242 -0.58 -20.83 -5.89
CA LEU A 242 -0.04 -19.53 -5.47
C LEU A 242 -0.70 -19.02 -4.19
N ARG A 243 -2.02 -19.19 -4.02
CA ARG A 243 -2.73 -18.84 -2.78
C ARG A 243 -2.23 -19.65 -1.60
N ASP A 244 -2.08 -20.96 -1.76
CA ASP A 244 -1.57 -21.86 -0.72
C ASP A 244 -0.18 -21.45 -0.23
N VAL A 245 0.71 -21.06 -1.16
CA VAL A 245 2.06 -20.58 -0.81
C VAL A 245 2.00 -19.20 -0.16
N ALA A 246 1.25 -18.25 -0.73
CA ALA A 246 1.19 -16.87 -0.26
C ALA A 246 0.47 -16.72 1.10
N GLU A 247 -0.41 -17.65 1.45
CA GLU A 247 -1.10 -17.70 2.75
C GLU A 247 -0.48 -18.69 3.73
N ASN A 248 0.63 -19.32 3.36
CA ASN A 248 1.37 -20.18 4.27
C ASN A 248 1.76 -19.42 5.55
N THR A 249 1.50 -20.03 6.70
CA THR A 249 1.67 -19.37 8.01
C THR A 249 3.13 -19.06 8.35
N ILE A 250 4.08 -19.87 7.85
CA ILE A 250 5.52 -19.62 8.02
C ILE A 250 5.91 -18.37 7.23
N LEU A 251 5.48 -18.27 5.97
CA LEU A 251 5.72 -17.10 5.13
C LEU A 251 5.10 -15.84 5.75
N ALA A 252 3.84 -15.93 6.20
CA ALA A 252 3.14 -14.81 6.81
C ALA A 252 3.85 -14.28 8.07
N SER A 253 4.36 -15.18 8.91
CA SER A 253 5.11 -14.81 10.11
C SER A 253 6.47 -14.18 9.77
N GLN A 254 7.25 -14.84 8.89
CA GLN A 254 8.60 -14.40 8.50
C GLN A 254 8.59 -13.02 7.86
N GLU A 255 7.61 -12.76 7.00
CA GLU A 255 7.57 -11.53 6.21
C GLU A 255 6.78 -10.40 6.85
N PHE A 256 6.20 -10.61 8.04
CA PHE A 256 5.37 -9.61 8.69
C PHE A 256 6.11 -8.29 8.89
N ASN A 257 7.32 -8.30 9.45
CA ASN A 257 8.08 -7.08 9.69
C ASN A 257 8.50 -6.39 8.38
N ASN A 258 8.89 -7.17 7.36
CA ASN A 258 9.24 -6.62 6.05
C ASN A 258 8.06 -5.89 5.43
N ALA A 259 6.91 -6.56 5.37
CA ALA A 259 5.69 -5.99 4.84
C ALA A 259 5.26 -4.78 5.68
N PHE A 260 5.24 -4.90 7.01
CA PHE A 260 4.81 -3.82 7.90
C PHE A 260 5.60 -2.53 7.65
N VAL A 261 6.94 -2.58 7.57
CA VAL A 261 7.75 -1.40 7.27
C VAL A 261 7.46 -0.85 5.88
N LEU A 262 7.30 -1.70 4.87
CA LEU A 262 6.97 -1.26 3.51
C LEU A 262 5.62 -0.51 3.49
N MET A 263 4.63 -0.99 4.22
CA MET A 263 3.30 -0.38 4.26
C MET A 263 3.29 0.98 4.97
N GLN A 264 4.27 1.27 5.83
CA GLN A 264 4.46 2.62 6.37
C GLN A 264 4.73 3.64 5.26
N TYR A 265 5.60 3.29 4.30
CA TYR A 265 5.90 4.16 3.16
C TYR A 265 4.70 4.29 2.23
N TYR A 266 4.01 3.19 1.95
CA TYR A 266 2.88 3.20 1.01
C TYR A 266 1.66 3.95 1.55
N GLY A 267 1.31 3.73 2.81
CA GLY A 267 0.13 4.33 3.41
C GLY A 267 0.38 5.72 3.99
N TYR A 268 1.46 5.95 4.75
CA TYR A 268 1.71 7.29 5.32
C TYR A 268 2.38 8.24 4.32
N LEU A 269 3.38 7.79 3.57
CA LEU A 269 4.21 8.70 2.77
C LEU A 269 3.78 8.76 1.29
N HIS A 270 2.89 7.86 0.88
CA HIS A 270 2.35 7.79 -0.48
C HIS A 270 3.39 7.60 -1.59
N ARG A 271 4.53 6.97 -1.27
CA ARG A 271 5.64 6.75 -2.21
C ARG A 271 6.33 5.41 -2.02
N ASN A 272 7.19 5.01 -2.96
CA ASN A 272 8.11 3.91 -2.72
C ASN A 272 9.24 4.34 -1.75
N PRO A 273 9.83 3.40 -0.99
CA PRO A 273 10.91 3.75 -0.06
C PRO A 273 12.10 4.45 -0.72
N TYR A 274 12.41 4.08 -1.96
CA TYR A 274 13.52 4.63 -2.75
C TYR A 274 13.18 5.91 -3.51
N ASP A 275 11.91 6.33 -3.53
CA ASP A 275 11.53 7.57 -4.21
C ASP A 275 11.97 8.79 -3.37
N PRO A 276 12.17 9.98 -3.99
CA PRO A 276 12.32 11.23 -3.26
C PRO A 276 11.24 11.40 -2.18
N PRO A 277 11.57 11.96 -0.99
CA PRO A 277 12.80 12.69 -0.66
C PRO A 277 13.99 11.82 -0.20
N GLU A 278 13.98 10.49 -0.42
CA GLU A 278 15.17 9.66 -0.17
C GLU A 278 16.35 10.16 -1.00
N GLN A 279 17.44 10.54 -0.33
CA GLN A 279 18.54 11.28 -0.97
C GLN A 279 19.39 10.36 -1.85
N THR A 280 19.54 9.11 -1.44
CA THR A 280 20.33 8.09 -2.12
C THR A 280 19.55 7.35 -3.19
N LEU A 281 18.23 7.58 -3.29
CA LEU A 281 17.30 6.86 -4.16
C LEU A 281 17.42 5.35 -4.03
N ASP A 282 17.64 4.87 -2.80
CA ASP A 282 17.80 3.46 -2.46
C ASP A 282 16.92 3.07 -1.27
N TYR A 283 17.14 1.90 -0.67
CA TYR A 283 16.32 1.38 0.43
C TYR A 283 16.95 1.62 1.81
N GLN A 284 17.88 2.56 1.97
CA GLN A 284 18.54 2.78 3.26
C GLN A 284 17.56 3.14 4.38
N GLY A 285 16.62 4.05 4.14
CA GLY A 285 15.57 4.38 5.12
C GLY A 285 14.74 3.15 5.50
N TYR A 286 14.31 2.36 4.52
CA TYR A 286 13.56 1.12 4.75
C TYR A 286 14.37 0.13 5.60
N ASN A 287 15.64 -0.11 5.25
CA ASN A 287 16.51 -1.05 5.94
C ASN A 287 16.84 -0.58 7.37
N PHE A 288 16.98 0.72 7.59
CA PHE A 288 17.13 1.30 8.92
C PHE A 288 15.90 0.98 9.79
N TRP A 289 14.70 1.25 9.30
CA TRP A 289 13.45 1.01 10.04
C TRP A 289 13.21 -0.47 10.29
N LEU A 290 13.46 -1.32 9.30
CA LEU A 290 13.40 -2.78 9.45
C LEU A 290 14.40 -3.28 10.50
N GLY A 291 15.65 -2.80 10.45
CA GLY A 291 16.68 -3.12 11.44
C GLY A 291 16.26 -2.73 12.86
N LYS A 292 15.76 -1.50 13.04
CA LYS A 292 15.25 -1.00 14.33
C LYS A 292 14.08 -1.86 14.83
N LEU A 293 13.11 -2.17 13.96
CA LEU A 293 11.97 -3.01 14.32
C LEU A 293 12.39 -4.41 14.78
N ASN A 294 13.31 -5.04 14.05
CA ASN A 294 13.84 -6.36 14.39
C ASN A 294 14.64 -6.34 15.70
N GLN A 295 15.42 -5.28 15.96
CA GLN A 295 16.15 -5.10 17.22
C GLN A 295 15.22 -5.11 18.43
N PHE A 296 14.00 -4.58 18.29
CA PHE A 296 12.98 -4.57 19.33
C PHE A 296 11.96 -5.71 19.20
N GLY A 297 12.30 -6.79 18.49
CA GLY A 297 11.48 -7.99 18.41
C GLY A 297 10.12 -7.78 17.75
N GLY A 298 9.99 -6.84 16.81
CA GLY A 298 8.73 -6.50 16.16
C GLY A 298 7.82 -5.57 16.97
N ASN A 299 8.26 -5.11 18.14
CA ASN A 299 7.47 -4.18 18.95
C ASN A 299 7.51 -2.77 18.34
N TYR A 300 6.40 -2.37 17.70
CA TYR A 300 6.28 -1.09 17.01
C TYR A 300 6.28 0.13 17.94
N ILE A 301 5.98 -0.05 19.23
CA ILE A 301 6.02 1.02 20.24
C ILE A 301 7.46 1.34 20.60
N THR A 302 8.23 0.34 21.03
CA THR A 302 9.63 0.54 21.44
C THR A 302 10.54 0.83 20.25
N ALA A 303 10.21 0.30 19.06
CA ALA A 303 10.86 0.70 17.81
C ALA A 303 10.45 2.10 17.32
N GLU A 304 9.42 2.71 17.92
CA GLU A 304 8.80 3.97 17.49
C GLU A 304 8.36 3.97 16.02
N MET A 305 8.04 2.80 15.48
CA MET A 305 7.82 2.59 14.05
C MET A 305 6.68 3.48 13.53
N VAL A 306 5.49 3.34 14.11
CA VAL A 306 4.32 4.11 13.68
C VAL A 306 4.49 5.59 14.05
N LYS A 307 4.99 5.86 15.26
CA LYS A 307 5.26 7.23 15.76
C LYS A 307 6.09 8.04 14.77
N ALA A 308 7.21 7.50 14.31
CA ALA A 308 8.13 8.23 13.45
C ALA A 308 7.49 8.66 12.12
N PHE A 309 6.61 7.82 11.55
CA PHE A 309 5.94 8.13 10.28
C PHE A 309 4.80 9.13 10.48
N ILE A 310 3.92 8.95 11.48
CA ILE A 310 2.79 9.88 11.71
C ILE A 310 3.23 11.25 12.24
N GLN A 311 4.43 11.34 12.84
CA GLN A 311 5.01 12.61 13.29
C GLN A 311 5.93 13.25 12.24
N SER A 312 6.25 12.54 11.16
CA SER A 312 7.16 13.05 10.12
C SER A 312 6.62 14.31 9.44
N THR A 313 7.53 15.20 9.06
CA THR A 313 7.18 16.37 8.24
C THR A 313 6.51 15.97 6.94
N GLU A 314 6.97 14.87 6.33
CA GLU A 314 6.43 14.34 5.07
C GLU A 314 4.95 13.96 5.22
N TYR A 315 4.59 13.19 6.25
CA TYR A 315 3.19 12.85 6.54
C TYR A 315 2.35 14.08 6.87
N LYS A 316 2.82 14.94 7.79
CA LYS A 316 2.07 16.13 8.20
C LYS A 316 1.84 17.09 7.04
N THR A 317 2.78 17.18 6.10
CA THR A 317 2.67 18.02 4.91
C THR A 317 1.72 17.45 3.85
N ARG A 318 1.06 16.31 4.07
CA ARG A 318 -0.07 15.89 3.23
C ARG A 318 -1.36 16.68 3.52
N PHE A 319 -1.43 17.28 4.71
CA PHE A 319 -2.59 18.00 5.24
C PHE A 319 -2.27 19.49 5.43
#